data_AF-A0A6L3XW01-F1
#
_entry.id   AF-A0A6L3XW01-F1
#
_cell.length_a   1.000
_cell.length_b   1.000
_cell.length_c   1.000
_cell.angle_alpha   90.00
_cell.angle_beta   90.00
_cell.angle_gamma   90.00
#
_symmetry.space_group_name_H-M   'P 1'
#
loop_
_entity.id
_entity.type
_entity.pdbx_description
1 polymer ?
#
loop_
_entity_poly.entity_id
_entity_poly.type
_entity_poly.pdbx_seq_one_letter_code
_entity_poly.pdbx_strand_id
1 'polypeptide(L)'
;MNVTLIDTLVTRSRALSPWTGFYFLQSLLINFALGYPFSLLYAVGFTCILHLLWRSAPRVQKVLIGICSLIAAAYFPFGQAYGAPNFNTLLALHSTNMEESTEILTIFPWYNYVVGLFIFALGVIAVRRKPVGKKAWGKIESLCLAFSVVTFFVAPVQNLAWGGVFKLKDTGYPVFRFVKDVVVNNEEVLDEQARMAELSTMKDTWNVLAVKPKYHTYVVVIGESARRDALGAFGGHWDNTPFASAVNGT
;
A
#
# COMPACT_ATOMS: atom_id res chain seq x y z
N MET A 1 -5.94 -16.35 54.48
CA MET A 1 -5.84 -16.31 53.01
C MET A 1 -5.05 -15.06 52.66
N ASN A 2 -3.84 -15.19 52.10
CA ASN A 2 -2.88 -14.09 51.97
C ASN A 2 -3.40 -12.99 51.03
N VAL A 3 -3.48 -11.75 51.51
CA VAL A 3 -3.92 -10.56 50.76
C VAL A 3 -3.05 -10.35 49.50
N THR A 4 -1.76 -10.66 49.59
CA THR A 4 -0.82 -10.62 48.47
C THR A 4 -1.15 -11.59 47.34
N LEU A 5 -1.76 -12.76 47.63
CA LEU A 5 -2.21 -13.73 46.63
C LEU A 5 -3.49 -13.27 45.92
N ILE A 6 -4.37 -12.57 46.65
CA ILE A 6 -5.59 -11.98 46.09
C ILE A 6 -5.21 -10.81 45.18
N ASP A 7 -4.31 -9.93 45.62
CA ASP A 7 -3.85 -8.80 44.81
C ASP A 7 -3.08 -9.24 43.57
N THR A 8 -2.27 -10.30 43.63
CA THR A 8 -1.60 -10.87 42.44
C THR A 8 -2.57 -11.55 41.47
N LEU A 9 -3.63 -12.20 41.95
CA LEU A 9 -4.67 -12.78 41.09
C LEU A 9 -5.56 -11.70 40.46
N VAL A 10 -5.92 -10.67 41.21
CA VAL A 10 -6.72 -9.53 40.72
C VAL A 10 -5.91 -8.70 39.71
N THR A 11 -4.63 -8.45 39.95
CA THR A 11 -3.74 -7.80 38.96
C THR A 11 -3.53 -8.67 37.72
N ARG A 12 -3.41 -10.01 37.84
CA ARG A 12 -3.41 -10.92 36.67
C ARG A 12 -4.73 -10.92 35.90
N SER A 13 -5.86 -10.71 36.58
CA SER A 13 -7.18 -10.65 35.95
C SER A 13 -7.42 -9.36 35.15
N ARG A 14 -6.74 -8.27 35.54
CA ARG A 14 -6.83 -6.94 34.91
C ARG A 14 -5.66 -6.62 33.97
N ALA A 15 -4.56 -7.37 34.04
CA ALA A 15 -3.44 -7.20 33.12
C ALA A 15 -3.91 -7.49 31.68
N LEU A 16 -3.87 -6.46 30.83
CA LEU A 16 -4.05 -6.60 29.40
C LEU A 16 -3.11 -7.70 28.89
N SER A 17 -3.63 -8.61 28.08
CA SER A 17 -2.82 -9.67 27.49
C SER A 17 -1.64 -9.04 26.73
N PRO A 18 -0.40 -9.55 26.88
CA PRO A 18 0.74 -9.09 26.09
C PRO A 18 0.45 -9.14 24.57
N TRP A 19 -0.43 -10.05 24.16
CA TRP A 19 -0.90 -10.18 22.78
C TRP A 19 -1.70 -8.99 22.27
N THR A 20 -2.36 -8.22 23.14
CA THR A 20 -3.07 -7.01 22.72
C THR A 20 -2.08 -5.94 22.27
N GLY A 21 -1.00 -5.72 23.03
CA GLY A 21 0.09 -4.82 22.63
C GLY A 21 0.81 -5.32 21.38
N PHE A 22 1.01 -6.64 21.27
CA PHE A 22 1.58 -7.26 20.08
C PHE A 22 0.73 -7.01 18.82
N TYR A 23 -0.59 -7.24 18.88
CA TYR A 23 -1.47 -6.97 17.75
C TYR A 23 -1.60 -5.49 17.43
N PHE A 24 -1.48 -4.62 18.42
CA PHE A 24 -1.44 -3.17 18.20
C PHE A 24 -0.19 -2.75 17.42
N LEU A 25 1.00 -3.21 17.85
CA LEU A 25 2.24 -2.97 17.12
C LEU A 25 2.15 -3.53 15.69
N GLN A 26 1.65 -4.75 15.53
CA GLN A 26 1.49 -5.35 14.20
C GLN A 26 0.53 -4.54 13.32
N SER A 27 -0.58 -4.06 13.87
CA SER A 27 -1.55 -3.25 13.15
C SER A 27 -0.98 -1.89 12.73
N LEU A 28 -0.20 -1.25 13.61
CA LEU A 28 0.50 -0.01 13.30
C LEU A 28 1.47 -0.20 12.13
N LEU A 29 2.32 -1.23 12.21
CA LEU A 29 3.34 -1.49 11.20
C LEU A 29 2.72 -1.90 9.86
N ILE A 30 1.70 -2.77 9.86
CA ILE A 30 0.98 -3.15 8.64
C ILE A 30 0.34 -1.92 8.01
N ASN A 31 -0.38 -1.09 8.78
CA ASN A 31 -1.05 0.09 8.22
C ASN A 31 -0.05 1.09 7.64
N PHE A 32 1.10 1.28 8.30
CA PHE A 32 2.17 2.14 7.81
C PHE A 32 2.85 1.57 6.55
N ALA A 33 3.06 0.25 6.49
CA ALA A 33 3.69 -0.41 5.35
C ALA A 33 2.92 -0.25 4.04
N LEU A 34 1.58 -0.19 4.10
CA LEU A 34 0.70 -0.11 2.92
C LEU A 34 0.70 1.27 2.24
N GLY A 35 1.51 2.23 2.70
CA GLY A 35 1.73 3.52 2.02
C GLY A 35 0.61 4.55 2.20
N TYR A 36 -0.31 4.33 3.15
CA TYR A 36 -1.37 5.27 3.50
C TYR A 36 -0.95 6.24 4.61
N PRO A 37 -1.60 7.42 4.71
CA PRO A 37 -1.40 8.32 5.83
C PRO A 37 -1.63 7.63 7.18
N PHE A 38 -0.74 7.90 8.12
CA PHE A 38 -0.80 7.30 9.45
C PHE A 38 -2.12 7.66 10.17
N SER A 39 -2.81 6.64 10.69
CA SER A 39 -4.03 6.83 11.47
C SER A 39 -4.09 5.85 12.63
N LEU A 40 -4.01 6.41 13.84
CA LEU A 40 -4.13 5.63 15.08
C LEU A 40 -5.52 5.00 15.22
N LEU A 41 -6.56 5.66 14.71
CA LEU A 41 -7.93 5.17 14.71
C LEU A 41 -8.03 3.80 14.02
N TYR A 42 -7.48 3.70 12.80
CA TYR A 42 -7.52 2.45 12.02
C TYR A 42 -6.54 1.40 12.55
N ALA A 43 -5.44 1.79 13.19
CA ALA A 43 -4.54 0.86 13.88
C ALA A 43 -5.24 0.20 15.08
N VAL A 44 -5.92 0.98 15.92
CA VAL A 44 -6.75 0.45 17.03
C VAL A 44 -7.91 -0.38 16.47
N GLY A 45 -8.57 0.07 15.41
CA GLY A 45 -9.68 -0.64 14.78
C GLY A 45 -9.26 -2.02 14.27
N PHE A 46 -8.11 -2.10 13.60
CA PHE A 46 -7.59 -3.36 13.08
C PHE A 46 -7.12 -4.28 14.21
N THR A 47 -6.58 -3.73 15.28
CA THR A 47 -6.26 -4.47 16.52
C THR A 47 -7.50 -5.10 17.13
N CYS A 48 -8.61 -4.35 17.20
CA CYS A 48 -9.89 -4.86 17.67
C CYS A 48 -10.40 -6.02 16.79
N ILE A 49 -10.31 -5.90 15.46
CA ILE A 49 -10.66 -6.97 14.52
C ILE A 49 -9.81 -8.22 14.77
N LEU A 50 -8.49 -8.07 14.89
CA LEU A 50 -7.59 -9.20 15.16
C LEU A 50 -7.90 -9.86 16.52
N HIS A 51 -8.24 -9.06 17.53
CA HIS A 51 -8.62 -9.58 18.84
C HIS A 51 -9.92 -10.37 18.79
N LEU A 52 -10.95 -9.85 18.11
CA LEU A 52 -12.24 -10.52 17.91
C LEU A 52 -12.10 -11.81 17.11
N LEU A 53 -11.31 -11.79 16.03
CA LEU A 53 -11.04 -12.98 15.22
C LEU A 53 -10.25 -14.01 16.01
N TRP A 54 -9.30 -13.61 16.86
CA TRP A 54 -8.60 -14.57 17.72
C TRP A 54 -9.56 -15.29 18.67
N ARG A 55 -10.58 -14.60 19.16
CA ARG A 55 -11.58 -15.19 20.07
C ARG A 55 -12.57 -16.11 19.36
N SER A 56 -13.08 -15.69 18.22
CA SER A 56 -14.15 -16.38 17.48
C SER A 56 -13.63 -17.43 16.51
N ALA A 57 -12.60 -17.10 15.74
CA ALA A 57 -12.04 -17.92 14.67
C ALA A 57 -10.50 -17.80 14.61
N PRO A 58 -9.75 -18.41 15.56
CA PRO A 58 -8.29 -18.30 15.62
C PRO A 58 -7.56 -18.69 14.33
N ARG A 59 -8.10 -19.65 13.56
CA ARG A 59 -7.52 -20.06 12.27
C ARG A 59 -7.61 -18.93 11.24
N VAL A 60 -8.78 -18.29 11.13
CA VAL A 60 -9.00 -17.16 10.21
C VAL A 60 -8.11 -15.98 10.62
N GLN A 61 -8.01 -15.69 11.92
CA GLN A 61 -7.12 -14.66 12.43
C GLN A 61 -5.66 -14.89 12.01
N LYS A 62 -5.17 -16.13 12.15
CA LYS A 62 -3.80 -16.50 11.76
C LYS A 62 -3.55 -16.34 10.27
N VAL A 63 -4.49 -16.79 9.44
CA VAL A 63 -4.40 -16.63 7.98
C VAL A 63 -4.38 -15.15 7.62
N LEU A 64 -5.31 -14.36 8.16
CA LEU A 64 -5.40 -12.93 7.91
C LEU A 64 -4.11 -12.21 8.30
N ILE A 65 -3.65 -12.37 9.55
CA ILE A 65 -2.44 -11.67 10.01
C ILE A 65 -1.19 -12.15 9.28
N GLY A 66 -1.12 -13.43 8.91
CA GLY A 66 -0.02 -13.98 8.12
C GLY A 66 0.06 -13.35 6.74
N ILE A 67 -1.05 -13.32 6.00
CA ILE A 67 -1.14 -12.69 4.68
C ILE A 67 -0.86 -11.19 4.78
N CYS A 68 -1.50 -10.47 5.70
CA CYS A 68 -1.27 -9.03 5.86
C CYS A 68 0.19 -8.71 6.22
N SER A 69 0.83 -9.52 7.06
CA SER A 69 2.24 -9.32 7.42
C SER A 69 3.18 -9.63 6.26
N LEU A 70 2.88 -10.66 5.45
CA LEU A 70 3.66 -10.99 4.26
C LEU A 70 3.56 -9.88 3.20
N ILE A 71 2.34 -9.44 2.90
CA ILE A 71 2.10 -8.33 1.95
C ILE A 71 2.78 -7.06 2.46
N ALA A 72 2.56 -6.69 3.73
CA ALA A 72 3.19 -5.51 4.33
C ALA A 72 4.71 -5.60 4.27
N ALA A 73 5.32 -6.75 4.57
CA ALA A 73 6.76 -6.94 4.52
C ALA A 73 7.34 -6.80 3.12
N ALA A 74 6.69 -7.40 2.12
CA ALA A 74 7.11 -7.34 0.72
C ALA A 74 6.90 -5.94 0.12
N TYR A 75 5.79 -5.29 0.47
CA TYR A 75 5.42 -3.98 -0.06
C TYR A 75 6.15 -2.83 0.65
N PHE A 76 6.66 -3.01 1.86
CA PHE A 76 7.21 -1.91 2.68
C PHE A 76 8.22 -1.02 1.94
N PRO A 77 9.28 -1.56 1.27
CA PRO A 77 10.26 -0.71 0.59
C PRO A 77 9.64 0.12 -0.54
N PHE A 78 8.74 -0.50 -1.31
CA PHE A 78 8.01 0.15 -2.39
C PHE A 78 7.04 1.21 -1.86
N GLY A 79 6.27 0.89 -0.81
CA GLY A 79 5.29 1.77 -0.19
C GLY A 79 5.91 3.02 0.44
N GLN A 80 7.17 2.98 0.88
CA GLN A 80 7.88 4.18 1.35
C GLN A 80 8.27 5.12 0.20
N ALA A 81 8.58 4.60 -0.98
CA ALA A 81 8.98 5.40 -2.13
C ALA A 81 7.77 5.93 -2.92
N TYR A 82 6.75 5.09 -3.12
CA TYR A 82 5.65 5.35 -4.04
C TYR A 82 4.28 5.47 -3.37
N GLY A 83 4.17 5.19 -2.07
CA GLY A 83 2.92 5.29 -1.32
C GLY A 83 1.95 4.13 -1.59
N ALA A 84 0.66 4.40 -1.47
CA ALA A 84 -0.40 3.43 -1.70
C ALA A 84 -0.54 3.06 -3.20
N PRO A 85 -1.00 1.83 -3.51
CA PRO A 85 -1.21 1.40 -4.88
C PRO A 85 -2.23 2.29 -5.58
N ASN A 86 -1.90 2.69 -6.80
CA ASN A 86 -2.71 3.54 -7.67
C ASN A 86 -2.51 3.14 -9.14
N PHE A 87 -3.31 3.71 -10.03
CA PHE A 87 -3.26 3.48 -11.48
C PHE A 87 -1.83 3.47 -12.04
N ASN A 88 -1.02 4.50 -11.78
CA ASN A 88 0.33 4.62 -12.33
C ASN A 88 1.26 3.52 -11.82
N THR A 89 1.21 3.19 -10.52
CA THR A 89 2.06 2.13 -9.94
C THR A 89 1.70 0.74 -10.47
N LEU A 90 0.42 0.49 -10.72
CA LEU A 90 -0.03 -0.80 -11.28
C LEU A 90 0.22 -0.88 -12.78
N LEU A 91 0.07 0.24 -13.50
CA LEU A 91 0.44 0.33 -14.91
C LEU A 91 1.93 0.02 -15.10
N ALA A 92 2.78 0.63 -14.27
CA ALA A 92 4.22 0.36 -14.27
C ALA A 92 4.52 -1.12 -13.98
N LEU A 93 3.80 -1.75 -13.03
CA LEU A 93 3.94 -3.17 -12.74
C LEU A 93 3.63 -4.07 -13.94
N HIS A 94 2.62 -3.72 -14.76
CA HIS A 94 2.27 -4.45 -15.98
C HIS A 94 3.25 -4.21 -17.13
N SER A 95 3.88 -3.04 -17.19
CA SER A 95 4.82 -2.70 -18.27
C SER A 95 6.28 -3.05 -17.97
N THR A 96 6.60 -3.41 -16.72
CA THR A 96 7.98 -3.68 -16.29
C THR A 96 8.49 -5.06 -16.69
N ASN A 97 9.79 -5.14 -16.93
CA ASN A 97 10.52 -6.40 -17.21
C ASN A 97 11.43 -6.82 -16.05
N MET A 98 12.13 -7.96 -16.20
CA MET A 98 12.99 -8.51 -15.14
C MET A 98 14.14 -7.58 -14.78
N GLU A 99 14.81 -6.97 -15.77
CA GLU A 99 15.94 -6.08 -15.57
C GLU A 99 15.51 -4.84 -14.76
N GLU A 100 14.47 -4.14 -15.22
CA GLU A 100 13.87 -3.01 -14.50
C GLU A 100 13.44 -3.37 -13.07
N SER A 101 12.82 -4.55 -12.89
CA SER A 101 12.37 -4.99 -11.56
C SER A 101 13.55 -5.22 -10.61
N THR A 102 14.67 -5.77 -11.11
CA THR A 102 15.88 -5.98 -10.29
C THR A 102 16.55 -4.66 -9.94
N GLU A 103 16.61 -3.70 -10.87
CA GLU A 103 17.15 -2.37 -10.61
C GLU A 103 16.34 -1.65 -9.53
N ILE A 104 15.02 -1.65 -9.62
CA ILE A 104 14.13 -1.07 -8.59
C ILE A 104 14.42 -1.63 -7.20
N LEU A 105 14.67 -2.93 -7.07
CA LEU A 105 14.99 -3.53 -5.78
C LEU A 105 16.34 -3.04 -5.21
N THR A 106 17.27 -2.62 -6.05
CA THR A 106 18.56 -2.06 -5.59
C THR A 106 18.48 -0.57 -5.22
N ILE A 107 17.48 0.15 -5.73
CA ILE A 107 17.31 1.58 -5.48
C ILE A 107 16.80 1.84 -4.06
N PHE A 108 15.98 0.95 -3.50
CA PHE A 108 15.42 1.16 -2.17
C PHE A 108 16.49 1.09 -1.07
N PRO A 109 16.45 2.01 -0.09
CA PRO A 109 17.40 1.98 1.02
C PRO A 109 17.37 0.66 1.79
N TRP A 110 18.54 0.12 2.14
CA TRP A 110 18.67 -1.19 2.81
C TRP A 110 17.87 -1.31 4.11
N TYR A 111 17.70 -0.20 4.85
CA TYR A 111 16.94 -0.18 6.11
C TYR A 111 15.45 -0.48 5.91
N ASN A 112 14.88 -0.20 4.72
CA ASN A 112 13.49 -0.53 4.43
C ASN A 112 13.29 -2.06 4.37
N TYR A 113 14.26 -2.79 3.85
CA TYR A 113 14.22 -4.26 3.85
C TYR A 113 14.34 -4.84 5.26
N VAL A 114 15.14 -4.22 6.13
CA VAL A 114 15.25 -4.63 7.54
C VAL A 114 13.92 -4.44 8.27
N VAL A 115 13.23 -3.32 8.03
CA VAL A 115 11.87 -3.10 8.59
C VAL A 115 10.88 -4.10 8.02
N GLY A 116 10.92 -4.38 6.71
CA GLY A 116 10.09 -5.42 6.09
C GLY A 116 10.31 -6.80 6.73
N LEU A 117 11.57 -7.19 6.95
CA LEU A 117 11.92 -8.43 7.63
C LEU A 117 11.42 -8.46 9.09
N PHE A 118 11.47 -7.33 9.79
CA PHE A 118 10.93 -7.21 11.14
C PHE A 118 9.41 -7.41 11.17
N ILE A 119 8.67 -6.79 10.24
CA ILE A 119 7.21 -6.99 10.09
C ILE A 119 6.88 -8.46 9.81
N PHE A 120 7.66 -9.10 8.92
CA PHE A 120 7.51 -10.51 8.61
C PHE A 120 7.76 -11.41 9.82
N ALA A 121 8.84 -11.16 10.58
CA ALA A 121 9.18 -11.93 11.78
C ALA A 121 8.07 -11.85 12.84
N LEU A 122 7.49 -10.67 13.06
CA LEU A 122 6.34 -10.52 13.94
C LEU A 122 5.12 -11.29 13.41
N GLY A 123 4.88 -11.29 12.10
CA GLY A 123 3.85 -12.12 11.45
C GLY A 123 4.03 -13.61 11.75
N VAL A 124 5.25 -14.13 11.62
CA VAL A 124 5.58 -15.54 11.94
C VAL A 124 5.32 -15.85 13.42
N ILE A 125 5.69 -14.94 14.33
CA ILE A 125 5.41 -15.08 15.78
C ILE A 125 3.90 -15.12 16.04
N ALA A 126 3.12 -14.25 15.38
CA ALA A 126 1.67 -14.21 15.51
C ALA A 126 1.00 -15.51 15.07
N VAL A 127 1.41 -16.07 13.94
CA VAL A 127 0.86 -17.31 13.37
C VAL A 127 1.17 -18.51 14.28
N ARG A 128 2.34 -18.53 14.92
CA ARG A 128 2.77 -19.59 15.85
C ARG A 128 2.07 -19.55 17.21
N ARG A 129 1.28 -18.51 17.51
CA ARG A 129 0.51 -18.42 18.76
C ARG A 129 -0.34 -19.67 18.99
N LYS A 130 -0.16 -20.35 20.13
CA LYS A 130 -0.96 -21.54 20.46
C LYS A 130 -2.40 -21.13 20.83
N PRO A 131 -3.42 -21.82 20.31
CA PRO A 131 -4.80 -21.55 20.68
C PRO A 131 -4.99 -21.84 22.19
N VAL A 132 -5.67 -20.93 22.87
CA VAL A 132 -6.06 -21.10 24.28
C VAL A 132 -7.53 -21.53 24.30
N GLY A 133 -7.97 -22.20 25.37
CA GLY A 133 -9.35 -22.64 25.54
C GLY A 133 -10.38 -21.54 25.28
N LYS A 134 -11.56 -21.93 24.79
CA LYS A 134 -12.66 -21.01 24.48
C LYS A 134 -13.12 -20.31 25.76
N LYS A 135 -13.09 -18.98 25.76
CA LYS A 135 -13.67 -18.14 26.83
C LYS A 135 -15.03 -17.60 26.35
N ALA A 136 -15.98 -17.44 27.26
CA ALA A 136 -17.26 -16.81 26.96
C ALA A 136 -17.09 -15.36 26.51
N TRP A 137 -18.02 -14.88 25.67
CA TRP A 137 -18.06 -13.51 25.16
C TRP A 137 -18.23 -12.51 26.31
N GLY A 138 -17.38 -11.49 26.38
CA GLY A 138 -17.36 -10.49 27.44
C GLY A 138 -17.63 -9.07 26.95
N LYS A 139 -17.62 -8.12 27.89
CA LYS A 139 -17.81 -6.68 27.60
C LYS A 139 -16.72 -6.10 26.71
N ILE A 140 -15.49 -6.60 26.82
CA ILE A 140 -14.35 -6.16 26.00
C ILE A 140 -14.58 -6.55 24.53
N GLU A 141 -15.03 -7.77 24.28
CA GLU A 141 -15.36 -8.22 22.92
C GLU A 141 -16.51 -7.38 22.32
N SER A 142 -17.56 -7.08 23.08
CA SER A 142 -18.61 -6.16 22.61
C SER A 142 -18.10 -4.74 22.31
N LEU A 143 -17.20 -4.21 23.15
CA LEU A 143 -16.59 -2.90 22.93
C LEU A 143 -15.70 -2.88 21.68
N CYS A 144 -14.88 -3.91 21.49
CA CYS A 144 -14.07 -4.07 20.28
C CYS A 144 -14.94 -4.15 19.03
N LEU A 145 -16.06 -4.88 19.10
CA LEU A 145 -16.99 -4.99 17.97
C LEU A 145 -17.61 -3.63 17.64
N ALA A 146 -18.15 -2.94 18.65
CA ALA A 146 -18.72 -1.61 18.47
C ALA A 146 -17.69 -0.62 17.89
N PHE A 147 -16.47 -0.62 18.43
CA PHE A 147 -15.40 0.24 17.92
C PHE A 147 -15.02 -0.09 16.47
N SER A 148 -14.88 -1.37 16.12
CA SER A 148 -14.57 -1.80 14.75
C SER A 148 -15.67 -1.41 13.75
N VAL A 149 -16.94 -1.53 14.16
CA VAL A 149 -18.09 -1.13 13.34
C VAL A 149 -18.13 0.39 13.16
N VAL A 150 -17.99 1.17 14.23
CA VAL A 150 -17.99 2.64 14.13
C VAL A 150 -16.87 3.13 13.22
N THR A 151 -15.64 2.63 13.43
CA THR A 151 -14.49 3.01 12.62
C THR A 151 -14.62 2.63 11.15
N PHE A 152 -15.34 1.55 10.82
CA PHE A 152 -15.62 1.17 9.44
C PHE A 152 -16.38 2.26 8.67
N PHE A 153 -17.34 2.92 9.33
CA PHE A 153 -18.20 3.95 8.73
C PHE A 153 -17.61 5.37 8.76
N VAL A 154 -16.51 5.61 9.46
CA VAL A 154 -15.91 6.96 9.57
C VAL A 154 -15.61 7.56 8.20
N ALA A 155 -14.87 6.86 7.34
CA ALA A 155 -14.53 7.38 6.02
C ALA A 155 -15.75 7.51 5.07
N PRO A 156 -16.66 6.52 4.95
CA PRO A 156 -17.87 6.67 4.15
C PRO A 156 -18.76 7.85 4.59
N VAL A 157 -18.89 8.09 5.90
CA VAL A 157 -19.66 9.22 6.45
C VAL A 157 -18.94 10.54 6.22
N GLN A 158 -17.61 10.58 6.37
CA GLN A 158 -16.80 11.77 6.04
C GLN A 158 -16.93 12.14 4.57
N ASN A 159 -16.90 11.16 3.66
CA ASN A 159 -17.12 11.39 2.24
C ASN A 159 -18.48 12.03 1.99
N LEU A 160 -19.55 11.53 2.63
CA LEU A 160 -20.88 12.14 2.52
C LEU A 160 -20.94 13.57 3.09
N ALA A 161 -20.29 13.80 4.24
CA ALA A 161 -20.29 15.10 4.93
C ALA A 161 -19.53 16.19 4.16
N TRP A 162 -18.50 15.82 3.40
CA TRP A 162 -17.70 16.75 2.59
C TRP A 162 -18.11 16.79 1.11
N GLY A 163 -19.37 16.43 0.80
CA GLY A 163 -19.96 16.60 -0.53
C GLY A 163 -19.65 15.47 -1.52
N GLY A 164 -19.05 14.37 -1.06
CA GLY A 164 -18.85 13.14 -1.82
C GLY A 164 -20.02 12.16 -1.73
N VAL A 165 -19.88 11.02 -2.41
CA VAL A 165 -20.90 9.95 -2.42
C VAL A 165 -20.60 8.95 -1.31
N PHE A 166 -21.63 8.59 -0.53
CA PHE A 166 -21.52 7.50 0.43
C PHE A 166 -21.35 6.16 -0.31
N LYS A 167 -20.19 5.51 -0.13
CA LYS A 167 -19.95 4.15 -0.63
C LYS A 167 -19.34 3.32 0.49
N LEU A 168 -19.94 2.16 0.78
CA LEU A 168 -19.46 1.25 1.82
C LEU A 168 -18.04 0.73 1.56
N LYS A 169 -17.64 0.64 0.29
CA LYS A 169 -16.29 0.23 -0.10
C LYS A 169 -15.23 1.29 0.24
N ASP A 170 -15.58 2.53 0.52
CA ASP A 170 -14.62 3.60 0.83
C ASP A 170 -14.25 3.63 2.32
N THR A 171 -14.25 2.47 2.97
CA THR A 171 -13.78 2.36 4.35
C THR A 171 -12.30 2.74 4.46
N GLY A 172 -11.95 3.41 5.56
CA GLY A 172 -10.60 3.92 5.76
C GLY A 172 -9.62 2.90 6.34
N TYR A 173 -10.06 1.65 6.58
CA TYR A 173 -9.17 0.56 7.00
C TYR A 173 -8.09 0.30 5.95
N PRO A 174 -6.79 0.53 6.24
CA PRO A 174 -5.72 0.42 5.24
C PRO A 174 -5.64 -0.95 4.56
N VAL A 175 -5.84 -2.04 5.32
CA VAL A 175 -5.84 -3.41 4.76
C VAL A 175 -6.96 -3.62 3.74
N PHE A 176 -8.16 -3.12 4.01
CA PHE A 176 -9.28 -3.22 3.06
C PHE A 176 -9.07 -2.28 1.87
N ARG A 177 -8.64 -1.05 2.17
CA ARG A 177 -8.38 -0.03 1.16
C ARG A 177 -7.29 -0.47 0.19
N PHE A 178 -6.24 -1.14 0.66
CA PHE A 178 -5.19 -1.71 -0.18
C PHE A 178 -5.76 -2.70 -1.20
N VAL A 179 -6.59 -3.64 -0.76
CA VAL A 179 -7.23 -4.61 -1.66
C VAL A 179 -8.14 -3.89 -2.66
N LYS A 180 -8.97 -2.94 -2.19
CA LYS A 180 -9.85 -2.15 -3.06
C LYS A 180 -9.06 -1.36 -4.10
N ASP A 181 -8.00 -0.67 -3.68
CA ASP A 181 -7.18 0.16 -4.55
C ASP A 181 -6.45 -0.72 -5.57
N VAL A 182 -5.89 -1.87 -5.18
CA VAL A 182 -5.29 -2.82 -6.12
C VAL A 182 -6.33 -3.31 -7.15
N VAL A 183 -7.51 -3.76 -6.71
CA VAL A 183 -8.53 -4.31 -7.63
C VAL A 183 -9.05 -3.24 -8.58
N VAL A 184 -9.52 -2.11 -8.06
CA VAL A 184 -10.17 -1.06 -8.87
C VAL A 184 -9.17 -0.41 -9.83
N ASN A 185 -7.98 -0.03 -9.36
CA ASN A 185 -6.99 0.57 -10.25
C ASN A 185 -6.44 -0.45 -11.27
N ASN A 186 -6.38 -1.75 -10.92
CA ASN A 186 -5.96 -2.77 -11.89
C ASN A 186 -7.01 -2.98 -12.99
N GLU A 187 -8.30 -2.95 -12.65
CA GLU A 187 -9.39 -2.96 -13.64
C GLU A 187 -9.24 -1.76 -14.60
N GLU A 188 -9.02 -0.56 -14.06
CA GLU A 188 -8.79 0.64 -14.88
C GLU A 188 -7.56 0.50 -15.80
N VAL A 189 -6.47 -0.12 -15.33
CA VAL A 189 -5.28 -0.39 -16.15
C VAL A 189 -5.58 -1.36 -17.28
N LEU A 190 -6.33 -2.43 -17.01
CA LEU A 190 -6.70 -3.42 -18.04
C LEU A 190 -7.62 -2.81 -19.11
N ASP A 191 -8.58 -1.98 -18.69
CA ASP A 191 -9.47 -1.27 -19.60
C ASP A 191 -8.67 -0.30 -20.50
N GLU A 192 -7.70 0.42 -19.92
CA GLU A 192 -6.83 1.32 -20.68
C GLU A 192 -5.94 0.57 -21.67
N GLN A 193 -5.37 -0.57 -21.28
CA GLN A 193 -4.58 -1.42 -22.17
C GLN A 193 -5.42 -1.96 -23.33
N ALA A 194 -6.65 -2.39 -23.07
CA ALA A 194 -7.57 -2.84 -24.10
C ALA A 194 -7.92 -1.70 -25.07
N ARG A 195 -8.18 -0.50 -24.54
CA ARG A 195 -8.43 0.71 -25.35
C ARG A 195 -7.22 1.07 -26.23
N MET A 196 -6.01 1.02 -25.68
CA MET A 196 -4.78 1.27 -26.46
C MET A 196 -4.56 0.23 -27.54
N ALA A 197 -4.84 -1.06 -27.25
CA ALA A 197 -4.75 -2.12 -28.23
C ALA A 197 -5.75 -1.90 -29.38
N GLU A 198 -6.99 -1.52 -29.08
CA GLU A 198 -8.00 -1.21 -30.10
C GLU A 198 -7.55 -0.02 -30.97
N LEU A 199 -7.11 1.07 -30.34
CA LEU A 199 -6.61 2.25 -31.06
C LEU A 199 -5.40 1.93 -31.94
N SER A 200 -4.53 1.00 -31.54
CA SER A 200 -3.38 0.59 -32.34
C SER A 200 -3.76 -0.13 -33.65
N THR A 201 -4.97 -0.69 -33.72
CA THR A 201 -5.49 -1.37 -34.92
C THR A 201 -6.30 -0.46 -35.84
N MET A 202 -6.70 0.73 -35.36
CA MET A 202 -7.46 1.68 -36.16
C MET A 202 -6.56 2.29 -37.24
N LYS A 203 -7.00 2.25 -38.49
CA LYS A 203 -6.31 2.91 -39.58
C LYS A 203 -6.48 4.42 -39.47
N ASP A 204 -5.40 5.15 -39.71
CA ASP A 204 -5.43 6.60 -39.84
C ASP A 204 -6.51 7.05 -40.84
N THR A 205 -7.36 7.98 -40.40
CA THR A 205 -8.39 8.59 -41.26
C THR A 205 -7.82 9.73 -42.10
N TRP A 206 -6.66 10.26 -41.72
CA TRP A 206 -5.99 11.33 -42.43
C TRP A 206 -5.08 10.77 -43.53
N ASN A 207 -5.14 11.38 -44.71
CA ASN A 207 -4.28 11.06 -45.84
C ASN A 207 -3.45 12.28 -46.19
N VAL A 208 -2.15 12.07 -46.40
CA VAL A 208 -1.24 13.12 -46.86
C VAL A 208 -1.54 13.42 -48.33
N LEU A 209 -2.18 14.55 -48.63
CA LEU A 209 -2.62 14.88 -49.99
C LEU A 209 -1.47 15.33 -50.90
N ALA A 210 -0.52 16.10 -50.39
CA ALA A 210 0.69 16.49 -51.11
C ALA A 210 1.77 16.97 -50.13
N VAL A 211 3.02 16.54 -50.34
CA VAL A 211 4.20 17.04 -49.61
C VAL A 211 5.36 17.23 -50.59
N LYS A 212 6.16 18.28 -50.40
CA LYS A 212 7.41 18.49 -51.14
C LYS A 212 8.56 18.69 -50.14
N PRO A 213 8.96 17.63 -49.42
CA PRO A 213 9.80 17.78 -48.25
C PRO A 213 11.27 17.98 -48.68
N LYS A 214 11.96 18.92 -48.02
CA LYS A 214 13.40 19.16 -48.21
C LYS A 214 14.25 18.00 -47.67
N TYR A 215 13.76 17.32 -46.63
CA TYR A 215 14.42 16.20 -45.98
C TYR A 215 13.52 14.96 -46.05
N HIS A 216 14.11 13.79 -46.20
CA HIS A 216 13.36 12.52 -46.30
C HIS A 216 13.50 11.64 -45.06
N THR A 217 14.45 11.96 -44.18
CA THR A 217 14.69 11.23 -42.93
C THR A 217 14.32 12.11 -41.76
N TYR A 218 13.42 11.60 -40.92
CA TYR A 218 13.03 12.22 -39.67
C TYR A 218 13.41 11.26 -38.54
N VAL A 219 14.21 11.74 -37.61
CA VAL A 219 14.60 10.99 -36.41
C VAL A 219 13.85 11.59 -35.23
N VAL A 220 13.02 10.79 -34.58
CA VAL A 220 12.35 11.16 -33.33
C VAL A 220 13.09 10.48 -32.19
N VAL A 221 13.60 11.26 -31.25
CA VAL A 221 14.26 10.75 -30.04
C VAL A 221 13.28 10.87 -28.88
N ILE A 222 12.83 9.72 -28.35
CA ILE A 222 12.01 9.65 -27.16
C ILE A 222 12.95 9.34 -25.99
N GLY A 223 13.25 10.36 -25.18
CA GLY A 223 14.10 10.21 -24.01
C GLY A 223 13.38 9.59 -22.81
N GLU A 224 14.15 9.15 -21.83
CA GLU A 224 13.65 8.57 -20.58
C GLU A 224 14.16 9.38 -19.38
N SER A 225 13.26 9.73 -18.44
CA SER A 225 13.55 10.30 -17.11
C SER A 225 14.41 11.57 -17.04
N ALA A 226 14.86 12.12 -18.17
CA ALA A 226 15.65 13.33 -18.23
C ALA A 226 14.79 14.56 -17.91
N ARG A 227 15.11 15.23 -16.80
CA ARG A 227 14.40 16.42 -16.35
C ARG A 227 15.12 17.69 -16.79
N ARG A 228 14.35 18.68 -17.27
CA ARG A 228 14.88 19.97 -17.74
C ARG A 228 15.80 20.67 -16.72
N ASP A 229 15.43 20.66 -15.44
CA ASP A 229 16.19 21.32 -14.37
C ASP A 229 17.53 20.64 -14.02
N ALA A 230 17.72 19.40 -14.48
CA ALA A 230 18.97 18.67 -14.32
C ALA A 230 19.90 18.77 -15.54
N LEU A 231 19.45 19.36 -16.65
CA LEU A 231 20.21 19.43 -17.90
C LEU A 231 20.88 20.80 -18.06
N GLY A 232 22.21 20.82 -18.16
CA GLY A 232 23.00 22.05 -18.28
C GLY A 232 22.57 22.95 -19.45
N ALA A 233 22.25 22.37 -20.60
CA ALA A 233 21.81 23.06 -21.81
C ALA A 233 20.49 23.82 -21.63
N PHE A 234 19.70 23.48 -20.59
CA PHE A 234 18.45 24.15 -20.25
C PHE A 234 18.55 25.01 -18.98
N GLY A 235 19.76 25.31 -18.52
CA GLY A 235 20.03 26.11 -17.31
C GLY A 235 20.09 25.28 -16.02
N GLY A 236 20.23 23.95 -16.12
CA GLY A 236 20.51 23.10 -14.97
C GLY A 236 21.87 23.40 -14.33
N HIS A 237 22.03 23.03 -13.06
CA HIS A 237 23.24 23.37 -12.29
C HIS A 237 24.51 22.69 -12.83
N TRP A 238 24.39 21.49 -13.39
CA TRP A 238 25.53 20.67 -13.82
C TRP A 238 25.82 20.83 -15.30
N ASP A 239 27.11 20.88 -15.66
CA ASP A 239 27.58 20.83 -17.04
C ASP A 239 27.61 19.39 -17.58
N ASN A 240 26.42 18.80 -17.75
CA ASN A 240 26.24 17.41 -18.16
C ASN A 240 25.71 17.24 -19.60
N THR A 241 25.60 18.33 -20.36
CA THR A 241 25.14 18.32 -21.75
C THR A 241 26.03 19.16 -22.68
N PRO A 242 27.37 18.98 -22.68
CA PRO A 242 28.30 19.87 -23.37
C PRO A 242 28.07 19.92 -24.89
N PHE A 243 27.67 18.80 -25.51
CA PHE A 243 27.32 18.77 -26.92
C PHE A 243 26.06 19.59 -27.23
N ALA A 244 24.97 19.38 -26.47
CA ALA A 244 23.72 20.09 -26.68
C ALA A 244 23.84 21.60 -26.43
N SER A 245 24.69 22.01 -25.48
CA SER A 245 24.97 23.42 -25.17
C SER A 245 25.74 24.14 -26.30
N ALA A 246 26.39 23.41 -27.20
CA ALA A 246 27.25 23.98 -28.25
C ALA A 246 26.60 24.01 -29.65
N VAL A 247 25.44 23.36 -29.83
CA VAL A 247 24.77 23.25 -31.13
C VAL A 247 23.61 24.24 -31.25
N ASN A 248 23.41 24.76 -32.46
CA ASN A 248 22.28 25.63 -32.79
C ASN A 248 21.00 24.78 -32.91
N GLY A 249 20.34 24.53 -31.78
CA GLY A 249 19.11 23.74 -31.69
C GLY A 249 18.28 23.96 -30.43
N THR A 250 18.64 24.94 -29.60
CA THR A 250 17.84 25.43 -28.47
C THR A 250 17.25 26.80 -28.76
#